data_AF-A0A485K7E4-F1
#
_entry.id   AF-A0A485K7E4-F1
#
_cell.length_a   1.000
_cell.length_b   1.000
_cell.length_c   1.000
_cell.angle_alpha   90.00
_cell.angle_beta   90.00
_cell.angle_gamma   90.00
#
_symmetry.space_group_name_H-M   'P 1'
#
loop_
_entity.id
_entity.type
_entity.pdbx_description
1 polymer ?
#
loop_
_entity_poly.entity_id
_entity_poly.type
_entity_poly.pdbx_seq_one_letter_code
_entity_poly.pdbx_strand_id
1 'polypeptide(L)'
;MGNNVAKLAQDEYWDEVKNRLLMRTVEDVNQTSGVLEWTALSFACWKGQLEIASLLLQYKGIEINKSNNDGMTPLHEAAKHNHLDIVILLMNSGANPHVVNNDGLKPLDVASDNDISYFLGMCMLPVGVCAERMEWFEVKRRVKARQVSDINVSFGEDGWSLLTFATLHNQVDLVKLLLRSKRIEVNFANKDGTTALHEAAKQDNLELLQLLADAGADKTLRNEAGQTAADVASPAGQELLLESTVAGYAPATDAIPCRHCTYVNPSTHDACGMCGIDLRENNVVGGVQRNVEELLERIHALEEATLCAICEEKTKDTVFGCGHETCATCAEKLAECPHCRRAITTRIRRYV
;
A
#
# COMPACT_ATOMS: atom_id res chain seq x y z
N MET A 1 14.35 16.65 38.79
CA MET A 1 14.67 15.58 37.80
C MET A 1 13.34 15.06 37.31
N GLY A 2 12.97 15.31 36.06
CA GLY A 2 11.68 14.92 35.54
C GLY A 2 11.60 13.40 35.41
N ASN A 3 10.59 12.78 36.02
CA ASN A 3 10.29 11.36 35.83
C ASN A 3 10.12 11.08 34.33
N ASN A 4 10.67 9.96 33.86
CA ASN A 4 10.45 9.55 32.48
C ASN A 4 8.99 9.14 32.24
N VAL A 5 8.60 9.07 30.96
CA VAL A 5 7.19 8.85 30.57
C VAL A 5 6.66 7.50 31.06
N ALA A 6 7.50 6.46 31.10
CA ALA A 6 7.12 5.15 31.61
C ALA A 6 6.87 5.16 33.12
N LYS A 7 7.66 5.92 33.89
CA LYS A 7 7.45 6.09 35.32
C LYS A 7 6.15 6.83 35.62
N LEU A 8 5.83 7.87 34.84
CA LEU A 8 4.56 8.58 34.96
C LEU A 8 3.36 7.67 34.62
N ALA A 9 3.49 6.84 33.58
CA ALA A 9 2.46 5.85 33.23
C ALA A 9 2.30 4.76 34.30
N GLN A 10 3.41 4.30 34.90
CA GLN A 10 3.41 3.35 36.02
C GLN A 10 2.66 3.91 37.22
N ASP A 11 2.87 5.19 37.53
CA ASP A 11 2.24 5.90 38.65
C ASP A 11 0.84 6.44 38.29
N GLU A 12 0.32 6.09 37.11
CA GLU A 12 -1.02 6.45 36.59
C GLU A 12 -1.27 7.95 36.43
N TYR A 13 -0.22 8.75 36.24
CA TYR A 13 -0.31 10.17 35.92
C TYR A 13 -0.63 10.42 34.44
N TRP A 14 -1.76 9.89 33.97
CA TRP A 14 -2.13 9.86 32.54
C TRP A 14 -2.29 11.24 31.90
N ASP A 15 -2.83 12.23 32.63
CA ASP A 15 -2.94 13.60 32.12
C ASP A 15 -1.57 14.22 31.85
N GLU A 16 -0.60 13.98 32.74
CA GLU A 16 0.77 14.45 32.54
C GLU A 16 1.46 13.70 31.40
N VAL A 17 1.26 12.37 31.30
CA VAL A 17 1.74 11.58 30.16
C VAL A 17 1.18 12.15 28.86
N LYS A 18 -0.13 12.37 28.78
CA LYS A 18 -0.82 12.96 27.62
C LYS A 18 -0.24 14.32 27.27
N ASN A 19 -0.12 15.22 28.25
CA ASN A 19 0.42 16.57 28.05
C ASN A 19 1.86 16.51 27.51
N ARG A 20 2.72 15.66 28.07
CA ARG A 20 4.09 15.51 27.59
C ARG A 20 4.17 14.96 26.18
N LEU A 21 3.29 13.99 25.85
CA LEU A 21 3.20 13.41 24.52
C LEU A 21 2.72 14.43 23.48
N LEU A 22 1.70 15.24 23.82
CA LEU A 22 1.18 16.30 22.93
C LEU A 22 2.19 17.43 22.74
N MET A 23 2.89 17.82 23.80
CA MET A 23 3.93 18.86 23.75
C MET A 23 5.26 18.38 23.14
N ARG A 24 5.36 17.09 22.78
CA ARG A 24 6.59 16.45 22.26
C ARG A 24 7.82 16.71 23.13
N THR A 25 7.63 16.60 24.45
CA THR A 25 8.68 16.81 25.47
C THR A 25 9.30 15.50 25.96
N VAL A 26 8.88 14.37 25.40
CA VAL A 26 9.42 13.04 25.72
C VAL A 26 10.69 12.80 24.89
N GLU A 27 11.84 12.73 25.55
CA GLU A 27 13.15 12.51 24.89
C GLU A 27 13.27 11.09 24.32
N ASP A 28 12.90 10.08 25.11
CA ASP A 28 12.87 8.67 24.69
C ASP A 28 11.56 8.04 25.15
N VAL A 29 10.73 7.67 24.17
CA VAL A 29 9.39 7.11 24.38
C VAL A 29 9.44 5.62 24.74
N ASN A 30 10.58 4.97 24.49
CA ASN A 30 10.80 3.54 24.72
C ASN A 30 11.47 3.24 26.06
N GLN A 31 11.72 4.28 26.88
CA GLN A 31 12.23 4.08 28.24
C GLN A 31 11.29 3.18 29.04
N THR A 32 11.89 2.42 29.95
CA THR A 32 11.19 1.47 30.78
C THR A 32 11.10 1.95 32.22
N SER A 33 10.16 1.39 32.99
CA SER A 33 10.01 1.64 34.43
C SER A 33 9.56 0.39 35.17
N GLY A 34 9.89 0.34 36.46
CA GLY A 34 9.56 -0.78 37.35
C GLY A 34 10.46 -2.00 37.18
N VAL A 35 10.24 -3.01 38.04
CA VAL A 35 11.08 -4.23 38.12
C VAL A 35 11.02 -5.06 36.84
N LEU A 36 9.87 -5.03 36.15
CA LEU A 36 9.67 -5.75 34.91
C LEU A 36 10.10 -4.98 33.66
N GLU A 37 10.63 -3.76 33.81
CA GLU A 37 11.04 -2.91 32.67
C GLU A 37 9.92 -2.65 31.64
N TRP A 38 8.78 -2.17 32.11
CA TRP A 38 7.64 -1.87 31.23
C TRP A 38 7.79 -0.51 30.55
N THR A 39 7.43 -0.44 29.26
CA THR A 39 7.31 0.84 28.55
C THR A 39 6.02 1.57 28.92
N ALA A 40 5.95 2.87 28.62
CA ALA A 40 4.69 3.62 28.71
C ALA A 40 3.58 3.00 27.84
N LEU A 41 3.92 2.41 26.69
CA LEU A 41 2.97 1.72 25.82
C LEU A 41 2.43 0.45 26.48
N SER A 42 3.28 -0.37 27.11
CA SER A 42 2.85 -1.55 27.87
C SER A 42 1.90 -1.18 29.01
N PHE A 43 2.21 -0.13 29.78
CA PHE A 43 1.32 0.36 30.84
C PHE A 43 -0.02 0.85 30.28
N ALA A 44 -0.01 1.60 29.17
CA ALA A 44 -1.23 2.07 28.52
C ALA A 44 -2.10 0.92 28.03
N CYS A 45 -1.49 -0.11 27.43
CA CYS A 45 -2.17 -1.33 26.98
C CYS A 45 -2.76 -2.13 28.14
N TRP A 46 -2.02 -2.29 29.23
CA TRP A 46 -2.51 -2.95 30.45
C TRP A 46 -3.73 -2.24 31.07
N LYS A 47 -3.68 -0.90 31.10
CA LYS A 47 -4.66 -0.06 31.79
C LYS A 47 -5.83 0.39 30.90
N GLY A 48 -5.88 -0.02 29.64
CA GLY A 48 -6.97 0.36 28.72
C GLY A 48 -6.91 1.83 28.28
N GLN A 49 -5.73 2.45 28.27
CA GLN A 49 -5.55 3.86 27.92
C GLN A 49 -5.42 4.06 26.41
N LEU A 50 -6.54 3.87 25.67
CA LEU A 50 -6.57 3.92 24.21
C LEU A 50 -5.98 5.22 23.64
N GLU A 51 -6.33 6.36 24.20
CA GLU A 51 -5.84 7.66 23.71
C GLU A 51 -4.33 7.79 23.88
N ILE A 52 -3.80 7.36 25.03
CA ILE A 52 -2.35 7.37 25.30
C ILE A 52 -1.62 6.41 24.37
N ALA A 53 -2.14 5.18 24.19
CA ALA A 53 -1.58 4.22 23.24
C ALA A 53 -1.54 4.78 21.82
N SER A 54 -2.62 5.43 21.37
CA SER A 54 -2.69 6.08 20.05
C SER A 54 -1.66 7.19 19.90
N LEU A 55 -1.49 8.03 20.92
CA LEU A 55 -0.48 9.09 20.91
C LEU A 55 0.95 8.52 20.87
N LEU A 56 1.24 7.49 21.67
CA LEU A 56 2.54 6.82 21.69
C LEU A 56 2.91 6.20 20.34
N LEU A 57 1.95 5.55 19.67
CA LEU A 57 2.15 4.91 18.38
C LEU A 57 2.44 5.89 17.23
N GLN A 58 2.14 7.18 17.41
CA GLN A 58 2.51 8.23 16.45
C GLN A 58 3.97 8.69 16.58
N TYR A 59 4.71 8.25 17.61
CA TYR A 59 6.11 8.62 17.79
C TYR A 59 7.01 7.86 16.81
N LYS A 60 7.92 8.61 16.16
CA LYS A 60 8.93 8.00 15.30
C LYS A 60 9.87 7.14 16.14
N GLY A 61 10.08 5.90 15.70
CA GLY A 61 10.97 4.96 16.40
C GLY A 61 10.35 4.29 17.63
N ILE A 62 9.03 4.40 17.82
CA ILE A 62 8.32 3.59 18.82
C ILE A 62 8.61 2.10 18.59
N GLU A 63 9.09 1.42 19.64
CA GLU A 63 9.33 -0.02 19.62
C GLU A 63 8.05 -0.75 20.01
N ILE A 64 7.09 -0.85 19.08
CA ILE A 64 5.75 -1.43 19.34
C ILE A 64 5.79 -2.87 19.90
N ASN A 65 6.85 -3.62 19.61
CA ASN A 65 7.05 -4.99 20.05
C ASN A 65 8.07 -5.12 21.21
N LYS A 66 8.48 -4.01 21.86
CA LYS A 66 9.43 -4.09 22.97
C LYS A 66 8.82 -4.91 24.10
N SER A 67 9.45 -6.03 24.42
CA SER A 67 9.02 -6.91 25.50
C SER A 67 9.54 -6.43 26.85
N ASN A 68 8.75 -6.68 27.90
CA ASN A 68 9.19 -6.56 29.28
C ASN A 68 10.06 -7.78 29.69
N ASN A 69 10.48 -7.84 30.97
CA ASN A 69 11.31 -8.95 31.50
C ASN A 69 10.62 -10.32 31.48
N ASP A 70 9.29 -10.38 31.36
CA ASP A 70 8.52 -11.63 31.20
C ASP A 70 8.36 -12.03 29.71
N GLY A 71 8.95 -11.26 28.80
CA GLY A 71 8.79 -11.46 27.36
C GLY A 71 7.45 -10.94 26.81
N MET A 72 6.62 -10.29 27.63
CA MET A 72 5.32 -9.78 27.20
C MET A 72 5.48 -8.47 26.43
N THR A 73 4.91 -8.42 25.22
CA THR A 73 4.80 -7.20 24.40
C THR A 73 3.54 -6.40 24.77
N PRO A 74 3.42 -5.12 24.37
CA PRO A 74 2.17 -4.37 24.55
C PRO A 74 0.92 -5.08 24.01
N LEU A 75 1.05 -5.88 22.94
CA LEU A 75 -0.04 -6.67 22.38
C LEU A 75 -0.46 -7.82 23.32
N HIS A 76 0.48 -8.46 24.01
CA HIS A 76 0.14 -9.45 25.04
C HIS A 76 -0.64 -8.79 26.19
N GLU A 77 -0.19 -7.62 26.65
CA GLU A 77 -0.86 -6.91 27.76
C GLU A 77 -2.28 -6.47 27.37
N ALA A 78 -2.47 -5.93 26.16
CA ALA A 78 -3.80 -5.55 25.68
C ALA A 78 -4.74 -6.78 25.55
N ALA A 79 -4.23 -7.89 25.03
CA ALA A 79 -5.01 -9.13 24.84
C ALA A 79 -5.38 -9.79 26.17
N LYS A 80 -4.42 -9.90 27.10
CA LYS A 80 -4.62 -10.48 28.44
C LYS A 80 -5.62 -9.70 29.28
N HIS A 81 -5.72 -8.39 29.06
CA HIS A 81 -6.59 -7.48 29.83
C HIS A 81 -7.86 -7.07 29.08
N ASN A 82 -8.19 -7.76 27.99
CA ASN A 82 -9.44 -7.63 27.23
C ASN A 82 -9.72 -6.24 26.62
N HIS A 83 -8.67 -5.54 26.17
CA HIS A 83 -8.79 -4.23 25.52
C HIS A 83 -8.80 -4.37 23.98
N LEU A 84 -9.93 -4.82 23.42
CA LEU A 84 -10.07 -5.14 21.99
C LEU A 84 -9.74 -3.94 21.07
N ASP A 85 -10.15 -2.74 21.45
CA ASP A 85 -9.86 -1.49 20.74
C ASP A 85 -8.35 -1.21 20.66
N ILE A 86 -7.62 -1.43 21.75
CA ILE A 86 -6.16 -1.33 21.78
C ILE A 86 -5.51 -2.46 20.98
N VAL A 87 -6.03 -3.68 21.03
CA VAL A 87 -5.54 -4.79 20.20
C VAL A 87 -5.65 -4.45 18.71
N ILE A 88 -6.80 -3.93 18.27
CA ILE A 88 -7.01 -3.49 16.87
C ILE A 88 -6.05 -2.34 16.51
N LEU A 89 -5.89 -1.36 17.41
CA LEU A 89 -4.98 -0.24 17.22
C LEU A 89 -3.51 -0.69 17.04
N LEU A 90 -3.03 -1.58 17.91
CA LEU A 90 -1.69 -2.16 17.85
C LEU A 90 -1.50 -2.96 16.57
N MET A 91 -2.47 -3.81 16.22
CA MET A 91 -2.43 -4.58 14.98
C MET A 91 -2.38 -3.66 13.75
N ASN A 92 -3.18 -2.60 13.69
CA ASN A 92 -3.13 -1.60 12.61
C ASN A 92 -1.81 -0.83 12.55
N SER A 93 -1.10 -0.74 13.67
CA SER A 93 0.19 -0.04 13.79
C SER A 93 1.39 -0.97 13.54
N GLY A 94 1.16 -2.22 13.15
CA GLY A 94 2.21 -3.17 12.78
C GLY A 94 2.78 -3.98 13.95
N ALA A 95 2.02 -4.16 15.03
CA ALA A 95 2.40 -5.09 16.10
C ALA A 95 2.52 -6.51 15.54
N ASN A 96 3.49 -7.28 16.01
CA ASN A 96 3.72 -8.65 15.58
C ASN A 96 2.92 -9.61 16.48
N PRO A 97 1.86 -10.27 15.96
CA PRO A 97 1.04 -11.20 16.76
C PRO A 97 1.73 -12.55 17.00
N HIS A 98 2.92 -12.78 16.44
CA HIS A 98 3.63 -14.06 16.56
C HIS A 98 4.71 -14.07 17.64
N VAL A 99 5.02 -12.94 18.28
CA VAL A 99 5.98 -12.88 19.39
C VAL A 99 5.52 -13.80 20.52
N VAL A 100 6.45 -14.52 21.14
CA VAL A 100 6.17 -15.36 22.30
C VAL A 100 6.82 -14.78 23.55
N ASN A 101 6.13 -14.86 24.68
CA ASN A 101 6.66 -14.51 25.98
C ASN A 101 7.59 -15.61 26.53
N ASN A 102 8.09 -15.45 27.76
CA ASN A 102 9.00 -16.42 28.39
C ASN A 102 8.37 -17.80 28.64
N ASP A 103 7.04 -17.89 28.68
CA ASP A 103 6.29 -19.15 28.79
C ASP A 103 6.00 -19.79 27.42
N GLY A 104 6.45 -19.17 26.32
CA GLY A 104 6.18 -19.63 24.96
C GLY A 104 4.80 -19.27 24.42
N LEU A 105 4.06 -18.40 25.11
CA LEU A 105 2.69 -18.00 24.75
C LEU A 105 2.71 -16.76 23.85
N LYS A 106 1.88 -16.75 22.81
CA LYS A 106 1.59 -15.60 21.94
C LYS A 106 0.52 -14.69 22.56
N PRO A 107 0.30 -13.47 22.03
CA PRO A 107 -0.82 -12.63 22.47
C PRO A 107 -2.18 -13.34 22.36
N LEU A 108 -2.36 -14.20 21.35
CA LEU A 108 -3.55 -15.02 21.17
C LEU A 108 -3.75 -16.00 22.33
N ASP A 109 -2.67 -16.60 22.85
CA ASP A 109 -2.75 -17.66 23.87
C ASP A 109 -3.05 -17.10 25.27
N VAL A 110 -2.76 -15.81 25.51
CA VAL A 110 -3.08 -15.11 26.77
C VAL A 110 -4.43 -14.40 26.72
N ALA A 111 -5.10 -14.34 25.57
CA ALA A 111 -6.40 -13.72 25.43
C ALA A 111 -7.47 -14.57 26.14
N SER A 112 -8.26 -13.94 27.01
CA SER A 112 -9.39 -14.60 27.69
C SER A 112 -10.72 -14.36 27.01
N ASP A 113 -10.79 -13.33 26.17
CA ASP A 113 -11.98 -12.91 25.44
C ASP A 113 -12.07 -13.56 24.06
N ASN A 114 -13.29 -13.95 23.66
CA ASN A 114 -13.54 -14.66 22.42
C ASN A 114 -13.34 -13.77 21.18
N ASP A 115 -13.71 -12.48 21.26
CA ASP A 115 -13.61 -11.56 20.13
C ASP A 115 -12.14 -11.22 19.86
N ILE A 116 -11.36 -11.01 20.92
CA ILE A 116 -9.90 -10.83 20.80
C ILE A 116 -9.24 -12.08 20.23
N SER A 117 -9.60 -13.26 20.74
CA SER A 117 -9.04 -14.53 20.26
C SER A 117 -9.35 -14.76 18.78
N TYR A 118 -10.60 -14.51 18.39
CA TYR A 118 -11.01 -14.59 17.00
C TYR A 118 -10.26 -13.59 16.13
N PHE A 119 -10.19 -12.32 16.53
CA PHE A 119 -9.51 -11.27 15.77
C PHE A 119 -8.01 -11.54 15.58
N LEU A 120 -7.30 -11.89 16.66
CA LEU A 120 -5.87 -12.23 16.59
C LEU A 120 -5.64 -13.50 15.77
N GLY A 121 -6.49 -14.52 15.93
CA GLY A 121 -6.45 -15.71 15.09
C GLY A 121 -6.60 -15.38 13.61
N MET A 122 -7.54 -14.50 13.26
CA MET A 122 -7.71 -14.00 11.90
C MET A 122 -6.46 -13.24 11.41
N CYS A 123 -5.93 -12.32 12.22
CA CYS A 123 -4.72 -11.53 11.92
C CYS A 123 -3.50 -12.37 11.54
N MET A 124 -3.40 -13.59 12.08
CA MET A 124 -2.28 -14.51 11.88
C MET A 124 -2.41 -15.39 10.63
N LEU A 125 -3.56 -15.38 9.94
CA LEU A 125 -3.78 -16.13 8.70
C LEU A 125 -3.28 -15.36 7.48
N PRO A 126 -2.93 -16.04 6.36
CA PRO A 126 -2.69 -15.37 5.08
C PRO A 126 -3.93 -14.58 4.61
N VAL A 127 -3.72 -13.43 3.98
CA VAL A 127 -4.85 -12.56 3.54
C VAL A 127 -5.79 -13.26 2.56
N GLY A 128 -5.27 -14.17 1.72
CA GLY A 128 -6.07 -15.00 0.81
C GLY A 128 -7.06 -15.89 1.56
N VAL A 129 -6.61 -16.54 2.64
CA VAL A 129 -7.48 -17.36 3.50
C VAL A 129 -8.55 -16.50 4.18
N CYS A 130 -8.23 -15.27 4.56
CA CYS A 130 -9.24 -14.32 5.06
C CYS A 130 -10.29 -14.00 3.99
N ALA A 131 -9.86 -13.80 2.74
CA ALA A 131 -10.75 -13.54 1.62
C ALA A 131 -11.67 -14.74 1.32
N GLU A 132 -11.14 -15.98 1.31
CA GLU A 132 -11.93 -17.21 1.13
C GLU A 132 -13.01 -17.39 2.21
N ARG A 133 -12.74 -16.89 3.42
CA ARG A 133 -13.71 -16.86 4.52
C ARG A 133 -14.68 -15.68 4.46
N MET A 134 -14.60 -14.84 3.42
CA MET A 134 -15.38 -13.62 3.24
C MET A 134 -15.18 -12.58 4.35
N GLU A 135 -14.02 -12.59 5.01
CA GLU A 135 -13.66 -11.64 6.06
C GLU A 135 -13.20 -10.30 5.47
N TRP A 136 -14.07 -9.68 4.68
CA TRP A 136 -13.75 -8.49 3.88
C TRP A 136 -13.38 -7.27 4.72
N PHE A 137 -13.88 -7.17 5.95
CA PHE A 137 -13.46 -6.13 6.88
C PHE A 137 -11.96 -6.25 7.18
N GLU A 138 -11.50 -7.46 7.47
CA GLU A 138 -10.11 -7.76 7.79
C GLU A 138 -9.20 -7.57 6.58
N VAL A 139 -9.62 -8.06 5.40
CA VAL A 139 -8.89 -7.85 4.14
C VAL A 139 -8.73 -6.34 3.86
N LYS A 140 -9.83 -5.57 3.93
CA LYS A 140 -9.80 -4.11 3.72
C LYS A 140 -8.91 -3.42 4.75
N ARG A 141 -8.94 -3.84 6.01
CA ARG A 141 -8.10 -3.30 7.09
C ARG A 141 -6.62 -3.47 6.76
N ARG A 142 -6.18 -4.68 6.38
CA ARG A 142 -4.78 -4.95 6.02
C ARG A 142 -4.32 -4.20 4.79
N VAL A 143 -5.15 -4.14 3.75
CA VAL A 143 -4.83 -3.40 2.52
C VAL A 143 -4.66 -1.91 2.83
N LYS A 144 -5.59 -1.31 3.59
CA LYS A 144 -5.48 0.10 4.03
C LYS A 144 -4.25 0.38 4.89
N ALA A 145 -3.94 -0.53 5.81
CA ALA A 145 -2.77 -0.42 6.67
C ALA A 145 -1.45 -0.77 5.96
N ARG A 146 -1.48 -1.15 4.66
CA ARG A 146 -0.32 -1.60 3.88
C ARG A 146 0.42 -2.78 4.53
N GLN A 147 -0.35 -3.69 5.15
CA GLN A 147 0.16 -4.87 5.88
C GLN A 147 0.13 -6.16 5.04
N VAL A 148 -0.19 -6.05 3.76
CA VAL A 148 -0.10 -7.16 2.81
C VAL A 148 1.26 -7.09 2.13
N SER A 149 2.13 -8.08 2.39
CA SER A 149 3.51 -8.10 1.89
C SER A 149 3.57 -8.19 0.37
N ASP A 150 2.81 -9.12 -0.19
CA ASP A 150 2.59 -9.30 -1.62
C ASP A 150 1.09 -9.27 -1.89
N ILE A 151 0.64 -8.23 -2.62
CA ILE A 151 -0.77 -8.00 -2.92
C ILE A 151 -1.27 -8.84 -4.10
N ASN A 152 -0.34 -9.39 -4.90
CA ASN A 152 -0.63 -10.21 -6.08
C ASN A 152 -0.50 -11.70 -5.79
N VAL A 153 -0.14 -12.09 -4.56
CA VAL A 153 0.01 -13.50 -4.18
C VAL A 153 -1.23 -14.31 -4.55
N SER A 154 -1.03 -15.38 -5.30
CA SER A 154 -2.11 -16.31 -5.66
C SER A 154 -2.50 -17.17 -4.46
N PHE A 155 -3.79 -17.45 -4.29
CA PHE A 155 -4.31 -18.33 -3.24
C PHE A 155 -5.48 -19.19 -3.74
N GLY A 156 -5.89 -20.14 -2.90
CA GLY A 156 -6.97 -21.08 -3.23
C GLY A 156 -6.60 -22.10 -4.32
N GLU A 157 -7.51 -23.04 -4.57
CA GLU A 157 -7.28 -24.11 -5.54
C GLU A 157 -7.21 -23.59 -6.98
N ASP A 158 -7.96 -22.53 -7.32
CA ASP A 158 -7.98 -21.96 -8.66
C ASP A 158 -6.90 -20.90 -8.90
N GLY A 159 -6.05 -20.60 -7.90
CA GLY A 159 -4.97 -19.63 -8.03
C GLY A 159 -5.45 -18.19 -8.16
N TRP A 160 -6.42 -17.79 -7.34
CA TRP A 160 -6.99 -16.45 -7.31
C TRP A 160 -5.97 -15.39 -6.88
N SER A 161 -5.97 -14.23 -7.54
CA SER A 161 -5.43 -13.01 -6.96
C SER A 161 -6.49 -12.33 -6.09
N LEU A 162 -6.05 -11.46 -5.17
CA LEU A 162 -6.97 -10.73 -4.31
C LEU A 162 -7.88 -9.79 -5.13
N LEU A 163 -7.39 -9.25 -6.24
CA LEU A 163 -8.16 -8.40 -7.15
C LEU A 163 -9.24 -9.19 -7.90
N THR A 164 -8.88 -10.33 -8.47
CA THR A 164 -9.83 -11.18 -9.20
C THR A 164 -10.89 -11.73 -8.24
N PHE A 165 -10.49 -12.18 -7.05
CA PHE A 165 -11.42 -12.71 -6.05
C PHE A 165 -12.33 -11.62 -5.44
N ALA A 166 -11.81 -10.41 -5.21
CA ALA A 166 -12.64 -9.27 -4.78
C ALA A 166 -13.67 -8.89 -5.85
N THR A 167 -13.30 -8.99 -7.13
CA THR A 167 -14.20 -8.74 -8.26
C THR A 167 -15.27 -9.82 -8.34
N LEU A 168 -14.89 -11.10 -8.19
CA LEU A 168 -15.81 -12.25 -8.11
C LEU A 168 -16.91 -12.04 -7.06
N HIS A 169 -16.55 -11.50 -5.89
CA HIS A 169 -17.49 -11.26 -4.80
C HIS A 169 -18.06 -9.83 -4.76
N ASN A 170 -17.99 -9.10 -5.87
CA ASN A 170 -18.52 -7.74 -6.03
C ASN A 170 -18.09 -6.77 -4.90
N GLN A 171 -16.84 -6.86 -4.46
CA GLN A 171 -16.29 -6.02 -3.40
C GLN A 171 -15.74 -4.70 -3.97
N VAL A 172 -16.63 -3.86 -4.50
CA VAL A 172 -16.28 -2.61 -5.21
C VAL A 172 -15.31 -1.72 -4.43
N ASP A 173 -15.56 -1.51 -3.13
CA ASP A 173 -14.67 -0.69 -2.29
C ASP A 173 -13.28 -1.31 -2.14
N LEU A 174 -13.19 -2.64 -2.03
CA LEU A 174 -11.91 -3.33 -1.94
C LEU A 174 -11.19 -3.25 -3.28
N VAL A 175 -11.87 -3.46 -4.41
CA VAL A 175 -11.30 -3.29 -5.75
C VAL A 175 -10.73 -1.88 -5.91
N LYS A 176 -11.50 -0.83 -5.55
CA LYS A 176 -11.01 0.56 -5.55
C LYS A 176 -9.76 0.76 -4.67
N LEU A 177 -9.69 0.11 -3.51
CA LEU A 177 -8.52 0.17 -2.64
C LEU A 177 -7.31 -0.56 -3.24
N LEU A 178 -7.52 -1.73 -3.84
CA LEU A 178 -6.47 -2.51 -4.49
C LEU A 178 -5.88 -1.78 -5.69
N LEU A 179 -6.73 -1.20 -6.55
CA LEU A 179 -6.32 -0.43 -7.73
C LEU A 179 -5.53 0.85 -7.40
N ARG A 180 -5.62 1.36 -6.17
CA ARG A 180 -4.76 2.46 -5.68
C ARG A 180 -3.35 2.02 -5.33
N SER A 181 -3.12 0.72 -5.15
CA SER A 181 -1.79 0.20 -4.84
C SER A 181 -0.94 0.18 -6.10
N LYS A 182 0.20 0.88 -6.09
CA LYS A 182 1.11 0.94 -7.26
C LYS A 182 1.66 -0.42 -7.70
N ARG A 183 1.65 -1.41 -6.80
CA ARG A 183 2.18 -2.76 -7.05
C ARG A 183 1.13 -3.74 -7.56
N ILE A 184 -0.13 -3.32 -7.70
CA ILE A 184 -1.20 -4.22 -8.12
C ILE A 184 -1.04 -4.63 -9.58
N GLU A 185 -1.09 -5.93 -9.85
CA GLU A 185 -1.11 -6.48 -11.20
C GLU A 185 -2.56 -6.63 -11.65
N VAL A 186 -3.06 -5.63 -12.39
CA VAL A 186 -4.47 -5.60 -12.86
C VAL A 186 -4.81 -6.79 -13.75
N ASN A 187 -3.81 -7.30 -14.48
CA ASN A 187 -3.94 -8.40 -15.45
C ASN A 187 -3.57 -9.77 -14.88
N PHE A 188 -3.39 -9.90 -13.55
CA PHE A 188 -3.11 -11.18 -12.94
C PHE A 188 -4.27 -12.16 -13.20
N ALA A 189 -3.96 -13.24 -13.90
CA ALA A 189 -4.92 -14.28 -14.25
C ALA A 189 -4.85 -15.44 -13.24
N ASN A 190 -6.01 -16.02 -12.93
CA ASN A 190 -6.07 -17.28 -12.18
C ASN A 190 -5.59 -18.46 -13.06
N LYS A 191 -5.67 -19.70 -12.54
CA LYS A 191 -5.24 -20.89 -13.28
C LYS A 191 -6.00 -21.11 -14.60
N ASP A 192 -7.27 -20.70 -14.67
CA ASP A 192 -8.08 -20.78 -15.89
C ASP A 192 -7.78 -19.63 -16.88
N GLY A 193 -6.77 -18.78 -16.62
CA GLY A 193 -6.51 -17.59 -17.41
C GLY A 193 -7.53 -16.46 -17.21
N THR A 194 -8.41 -16.57 -16.20
CA THR A 194 -9.45 -15.59 -15.91
C THR A 194 -8.87 -14.42 -15.10
N THR A 195 -8.97 -13.21 -15.66
CA THR A 195 -8.57 -11.96 -14.99
C THR A 195 -9.76 -11.30 -14.29
N ALA A 196 -9.50 -10.28 -13.46
CA ALA A 196 -10.56 -9.47 -12.87
C ALA A 196 -11.50 -8.86 -13.93
N LEU A 197 -10.99 -8.48 -15.11
CA LEU A 197 -11.82 -7.91 -16.18
C LEU A 197 -12.81 -8.94 -16.74
N HIS A 198 -12.38 -10.19 -16.92
CA HIS A 198 -13.28 -11.29 -17.31
C HIS A 198 -14.39 -11.49 -16.28
N GLU A 199 -14.05 -11.45 -14.99
CA GLU A 199 -15.01 -11.68 -13.92
C GLU A 199 -16.05 -10.55 -13.83
N ALA A 200 -15.61 -9.28 -13.93
CA ALA A 200 -16.52 -8.14 -13.99
C ALA A 200 -17.47 -8.20 -15.19
N ALA A 201 -16.95 -8.60 -16.36
CA ALA A 201 -17.74 -8.75 -17.59
C ALA A 201 -18.79 -9.86 -17.46
N LYS A 202 -18.39 -11.03 -16.96
CA LYS A 202 -19.27 -12.19 -16.75
C LYS A 202 -20.43 -11.89 -15.80
N GLN A 203 -20.20 -11.02 -14.81
CA GLN A 203 -21.23 -10.60 -13.84
C GLN A 203 -22.12 -9.45 -14.33
N ASP A 204 -21.85 -8.90 -15.52
CA ASP A 204 -22.50 -7.70 -16.04
C ASP A 204 -22.38 -6.49 -15.09
N ASN A 205 -21.27 -6.40 -14.36
CA ASN A 205 -21.02 -5.32 -13.42
C ASN A 205 -20.28 -4.17 -14.10
N LEU A 206 -21.04 -3.27 -14.71
CA LEU A 206 -20.51 -2.15 -15.49
C LEU A 206 -19.61 -1.21 -14.66
N GLU A 207 -19.85 -1.04 -13.35
CA GLU A 207 -18.99 -0.23 -12.49
C GLU A 207 -17.61 -0.86 -12.33
N LEU A 208 -17.53 -2.15 -11.98
CA LEU A 208 -16.26 -2.86 -11.87
C LEU A 208 -15.55 -2.96 -13.23
N LEU A 209 -16.32 -3.18 -14.29
CA LEU A 209 -15.79 -3.26 -15.65
C LEU A 209 -15.12 -1.94 -16.06
N GLN A 210 -15.77 -0.80 -15.80
CA GLN A 210 -15.20 0.52 -16.04
C GLN A 210 -13.97 0.78 -15.17
N LEU A 211 -14.05 0.49 -13.86
CA LEU A 211 -12.92 0.70 -12.94
C LEU A 211 -11.67 -0.06 -13.36
N LEU A 212 -11.83 -1.31 -13.80
CA LEU A 212 -10.73 -2.16 -14.26
C LEU A 212 -10.20 -1.67 -15.62
N ALA A 213 -11.08 -1.29 -16.55
CA ALA A 213 -10.67 -0.70 -17.83
C ALA A 213 -9.88 0.60 -17.64
N ASP A 214 -10.34 1.50 -16.76
CA ASP A 214 -9.66 2.75 -16.40
C ASP A 214 -8.30 2.50 -15.72
N ALA A 215 -8.17 1.39 -14.99
CA ALA A 215 -6.92 0.96 -14.38
C ALA A 215 -5.96 0.27 -15.36
N GLY A 216 -6.28 0.23 -16.65
CA GLY A 216 -5.42 -0.34 -17.68
C GLY A 216 -5.50 -1.86 -17.82
N ALA A 217 -6.63 -2.47 -17.45
CA ALA A 217 -6.86 -3.89 -17.71
C ALA A 217 -6.78 -4.20 -19.22
N ASP A 218 -6.05 -5.24 -19.58
CA ASP A 218 -5.89 -5.69 -20.97
C ASP A 218 -7.13 -6.46 -21.41
N LYS A 219 -7.85 -5.88 -22.36
CA LYS A 219 -9.10 -6.40 -22.93
C LYS A 219 -8.88 -7.53 -23.92
N THR A 220 -7.63 -7.77 -24.34
CA THR A 220 -7.26 -8.74 -25.38
C THR A 220 -6.87 -10.10 -24.82
N LEU A 221 -6.62 -10.18 -23.50
CA LEU A 221 -6.27 -11.42 -22.83
C LEU A 221 -7.39 -12.46 -23.00
N ARG A 222 -6.98 -13.71 -23.17
CA ARG A 222 -7.88 -14.85 -23.33
C ARG A 222 -7.70 -15.82 -22.17
N ASN A 223 -8.82 -16.27 -21.63
CA ASN A 223 -8.85 -17.38 -20.68
C ASN A 223 -8.56 -18.73 -21.38
N GLU A 224 -8.51 -19.82 -20.64
CA GLU A 224 -8.27 -21.17 -21.19
C GLU A 224 -9.37 -21.63 -22.17
N ALA A 225 -10.59 -21.09 -22.04
CA ALA A 225 -11.67 -21.30 -23.01
C ALA A 225 -11.48 -20.48 -24.31
N GLY A 226 -10.41 -19.69 -24.40
CA GLY A 226 -10.11 -18.83 -25.54
C GLY A 226 -10.97 -17.57 -25.61
N GLN A 227 -11.68 -17.21 -24.54
CA GLN A 227 -12.60 -16.06 -24.48
C GLN A 227 -11.89 -14.83 -23.94
N THR A 228 -12.16 -13.67 -24.52
CA THR A 228 -11.82 -12.35 -23.96
C THR A 228 -12.90 -11.87 -22.99
N ALA A 229 -12.63 -10.80 -22.24
CA ALA A 229 -13.64 -10.16 -21.39
C ALA A 229 -14.88 -9.73 -22.18
N ALA A 230 -14.72 -9.28 -23.43
CA ALA A 230 -15.85 -8.90 -24.28
C ALA A 230 -16.71 -10.11 -24.70
N ASP A 231 -16.07 -11.28 -24.93
CA ASP A 231 -16.78 -12.51 -25.32
C ASP A 231 -17.71 -13.03 -24.23
N VAL A 232 -17.43 -12.71 -22.95
CA VAL A 232 -18.26 -13.10 -21.79
C VAL A 232 -19.15 -11.96 -21.27
N ALA A 233 -19.06 -10.77 -21.86
CA ALA A 233 -19.84 -9.60 -21.45
C ALA A 233 -21.24 -9.57 -22.09
N SER A 234 -22.17 -8.88 -21.44
CA SER A 234 -23.45 -8.46 -22.04
C SER A 234 -23.22 -7.45 -23.17
N PRO A 235 -24.24 -7.15 -24.02
CA PRO A 235 -24.11 -6.10 -25.04
C PRO A 235 -23.69 -4.73 -24.49
N ALA A 236 -24.16 -4.35 -23.30
CA ALA A 236 -23.76 -3.10 -22.66
C ALA A 236 -22.30 -3.13 -22.18
N GLY A 237 -21.84 -4.26 -21.64
CA GLY A 237 -20.44 -4.44 -21.26
C GLY A 237 -19.50 -4.46 -22.48
N GLN A 238 -19.94 -5.05 -23.60
CA GLN A 238 -19.20 -5.01 -24.86
C GLN A 238 -19.05 -3.58 -25.38
N GLU A 239 -20.14 -2.80 -25.38
CA GLU A 239 -20.12 -1.39 -25.76
C GLU A 239 -19.12 -0.59 -24.92
N LEU A 240 -19.13 -0.76 -23.59
CA LEU A 240 -18.19 -0.11 -22.67
C LEU A 240 -16.72 -0.48 -22.96
N LEU A 241 -16.45 -1.76 -23.23
CA LEU A 241 -15.11 -2.25 -23.56
C LEU A 241 -14.62 -1.70 -24.90
N LEU A 242 -15.51 -1.45 -25.86
CA LEU A 242 -15.23 -0.85 -27.17
C LEU A 242 -15.02 0.68 -27.07
N GLU A 243 -15.86 1.42 -26.35
CA GLU A 243 -15.75 2.88 -26.22
C GLU A 243 -14.43 3.33 -25.57
N SER A 244 -13.90 2.51 -24.67
CA SER A 244 -12.61 2.75 -24.03
C SER A 244 -11.40 2.38 -24.92
N THR A 245 -11.59 2.08 -26.23
CA THR A 245 -10.50 1.82 -27.22
C THR A 245 -10.28 2.93 -28.25
N VAL A 246 -11.01 4.06 -28.19
CA VAL A 246 -10.88 5.18 -29.15
C VAL A 246 -9.62 6.05 -28.92
N ALA A 247 -8.53 5.47 -28.38
CA ALA A 247 -7.20 6.09 -28.35
C ALA A 247 -6.16 5.38 -29.22
N GLY A 248 -6.51 4.30 -29.95
CA GLY A 248 -5.54 3.67 -30.84
C GLY A 248 -6.03 2.40 -31.52
N TYR A 249 -6.88 2.53 -32.53
CA TYR A 249 -7.09 1.47 -33.52
C TYR A 249 -6.60 1.99 -34.87
N ALA A 250 -5.40 1.57 -35.28
CA ALA A 250 -5.00 1.62 -36.68
C ALA A 250 -5.07 0.20 -37.23
N PRO A 251 -5.80 -0.04 -38.34
CA PRO A 251 -5.87 -1.36 -38.94
C PRO A 251 -4.50 -1.73 -39.51
N ALA A 252 -4.18 -3.02 -39.46
CA ALA A 252 -3.01 -3.60 -40.11
C ALA A 252 -3.01 -3.19 -41.59
N THR A 253 -2.12 -2.27 -41.94
CA THR A 253 -1.74 -1.95 -43.31
C THR A 253 -0.25 -2.21 -43.40
N ASP A 254 0.21 -2.81 -44.49
CA ASP A 254 1.59 -3.29 -44.72
C ASP A 254 2.61 -2.15 -44.84
N ALA A 255 2.67 -1.29 -43.84
CA ALA A 255 3.32 0.00 -43.88
C ALA A 255 4.14 0.21 -42.60
N ILE A 256 5.41 0.59 -42.77
CA ILE A 256 6.40 0.81 -41.72
C ILE A 256 6.44 2.32 -41.42
N PRO A 257 5.91 2.78 -40.28
CA PRO A 257 6.03 4.18 -39.89
C PRO A 257 7.49 4.51 -39.56
N CYS A 258 7.99 5.62 -40.10
CA CYS A 258 9.29 6.14 -39.71
C CYS A 258 9.22 6.65 -38.27
N ARG A 259 10.19 6.29 -37.42
CA ARG A 259 10.24 6.80 -36.03
C ARG A 259 10.85 8.21 -35.92
N HIS A 260 11.46 8.69 -36.99
CA HIS A 260 12.10 10.00 -37.04
C HIS A 260 11.20 11.08 -37.68
N CYS A 261 10.30 10.68 -38.57
CA CYS A 261 9.35 11.58 -39.20
C CYS A 261 7.98 10.91 -39.31
N THR A 262 6.92 11.68 -39.49
CA THR A 262 5.55 11.14 -39.60
C THR A 262 5.27 10.39 -40.92
N TYR A 263 6.29 10.15 -41.73
CA TYR A 263 6.16 9.47 -43.02
C TYR A 263 6.02 7.96 -42.85
N VAL A 264 5.02 7.39 -43.52
CA VAL A 264 4.73 5.95 -43.52
C VAL A 264 5.29 5.34 -44.80
N ASN A 265 6.20 4.37 -44.66
CA ASN A 265 6.89 3.74 -45.78
C ASN A 265 6.21 2.41 -46.15
N PRO A 266 6.18 2.00 -47.42
CA PRO A 266 5.84 0.63 -47.80
C PRO A 266 6.75 -0.40 -47.12
N SER A 267 6.22 -1.59 -46.80
CA SER A 267 6.98 -2.70 -46.18
C SER A 267 8.16 -3.24 -47.01
N THR A 268 8.27 -2.82 -48.28
CA THR A 268 9.36 -3.17 -49.20
C THR A 268 10.52 -2.17 -49.19
N HIS A 269 10.43 -1.08 -48.43
CA HIS A 269 11.48 -0.07 -48.35
C HIS A 269 12.42 -0.32 -47.18
N ASP A 270 13.71 -0.31 -47.50
CA ASP A 270 14.78 -0.51 -46.53
C ASP A 270 15.33 0.80 -45.95
N ALA A 271 14.89 1.94 -46.48
CA ALA A 271 15.17 3.26 -45.94
C ALA A 271 13.94 4.16 -46.08
N CYS A 272 13.82 5.13 -45.19
CA CYS A 272 12.70 6.06 -45.24
C CYS A 272 12.77 6.93 -46.50
N GLY A 273 11.70 6.95 -47.29
CA GLY A 273 11.62 7.75 -48.52
C GLY A 273 11.69 9.26 -48.32
N MET A 274 11.48 9.74 -47.08
CA MET A 274 11.49 11.17 -46.75
C MET A 274 12.80 11.62 -46.08
N CYS A 275 13.31 10.85 -45.11
CA CYS A 275 14.51 11.24 -44.34
C CYS A 275 15.74 10.36 -44.59
N GLY A 276 15.63 9.31 -45.40
CA GLY A 276 16.76 8.45 -45.81
C GLY A 276 17.31 7.52 -44.73
N ILE A 277 16.68 7.44 -43.56
CA ILE A 277 17.11 6.59 -42.45
C ILE A 277 16.84 5.11 -42.76
N ASP A 278 17.82 4.24 -42.49
CA ASP A 278 17.72 2.79 -42.64
C ASP A 278 16.64 2.21 -41.71
N LEU A 279 15.73 1.42 -42.28
CA LEU A 279 14.63 0.77 -41.58
C LEU A 279 14.95 -0.68 -41.16
N ARG A 280 16.10 -1.25 -41.58
CA ARG A 280 16.53 -2.64 -41.35
C ARG A 280 17.18 -2.90 -39.98
N GLU A 281 17.71 -1.88 -39.29
CA GLU A 281 18.50 -2.06 -38.05
C GLU A 281 17.69 -2.53 -36.82
N ASN A 282 16.36 -2.69 -36.92
CA ASN A 282 15.49 -2.95 -35.76
C ASN A 282 14.95 -4.39 -35.63
N ASN A 283 15.54 -5.39 -36.30
CA ASN A 283 15.26 -6.80 -36.02
C ASN A 283 15.96 -7.35 -34.74
N VAL A 284 16.31 -6.48 -33.79
CA VAL A 284 16.74 -6.89 -32.44
C VAL A 284 15.71 -6.40 -31.42
N VAL A 285 14.63 -7.17 -31.30
CA VAL A 285 13.55 -6.98 -30.31
C VAL A 285 14.08 -6.94 -28.85
N GLY A 286 15.30 -7.44 -28.60
CA GLY A 286 15.89 -7.48 -27.26
C GLY A 286 16.66 -6.23 -26.78
N GLY A 287 17.00 -5.30 -27.67
CA GLY A 287 17.84 -4.13 -27.33
C GLY A 287 17.05 -2.85 -27.03
N VAL A 288 16.01 -2.59 -27.82
CA VAL A 288 15.16 -1.40 -27.64
C VAL A 288 14.24 -1.54 -26.42
N GLN A 289 13.73 -2.74 -26.13
CA GLN A 289 12.93 -3.01 -24.93
C GLN A 289 13.71 -2.70 -23.65
N ARG A 290 14.98 -3.15 -23.58
CA ARG A 290 15.89 -2.86 -22.47
C ARG A 290 16.14 -1.37 -22.28
N ASN A 291 16.32 -0.62 -23.37
CA ASN A 291 16.51 0.83 -23.29
C ASN A 291 15.24 1.57 -22.86
N VAL A 292 14.05 1.08 -23.22
CA VAL A 292 12.76 1.64 -22.76
C VAL A 292 12.52 1.33 -21.30
N GLU A 293 12.79 0.09 -20.86
CA GLU A 293 12.71 -0.31 -19.45
C GLU A 293 13.68 0.51 -18.58
N GLU A 294 14.94 0.67 -19.01
CA GLU A 294 15.93 1.50 -18.32
C GLU A 294 15.53 2.99 -18.30
N LEU A 295 14.92 3.50 -19.36
CA LEU A 295 14.38 4.86 -19.40
C LEU A 295 13.16 5.01 -18.46
N LEU A 296 12.27 4.03 -18.40
CA LEU A 296 11.12 4.03 -17.50
C LEU A 296 11.56 3.94 -16.03
N GLU A 297 12.54 3.09 -15.71
CA GLU A 297 13.16 3.04 -14.38
C GLU A 297 13.79 4.37 -14.00
N ARG A 298 14.44 5.04 -14.97
CA ARG A 298 15.06 6.35 -14.74
C ARG A 298 14.03 7.47 -14.60
N ILE A 299 12.94 7.43 -15.37
CA ILE A 299 11.79 8.34 -15.19
C ILE A 299 11.18 8.12 -13.82
N HIS A 300 10.97 6.87 -13.41
CA HIS A 300 10.41 6.53 -12.10
C HIS A 300 11.31 7.01 -10.96
N ALA A 301 12.63 6.80 -11.05
CA ALA A 301 13.59 7.29 -10.06
C ALA A 301 13.59 8.83 -9.98
N LEU A 302 13.41 9.52 -11.11
CA LEU A 302 13.28 10.97 -11.13
C LEU A 302 11.95 11.44 -10.53
N GLU A 303 10.83 10.77 -10.83
CA GLU A 303 9.52 11.04 -10.26
C GLU A 303 9.53 10.85 -8.73
N GLU A 304 10.09 9.74 -8.23
CA GLU A 304 10.29 9.51 -6.80
C GLU A 304 11.16 10.59 -6.16
N ALA A 305 12.22 11.02 -6.84
CA ALA A 305 13.07 12.11 -6.36
C ALA A 305 12.33 13.46 -6.29
N THR A 306 11.25 13.64 -7.06
CA THR A 306 10.40 14.85 -6.99
C THR A 306 9.38 14.82 -5.85
N LEU A 307 9.09 13.66 -5.26
CA LEU A 307 8.09 13.53 -4.20
C LEU A 307 8.60 14.03 -2.85
N CYS A 308 7.72 14.69 -2.11
CA CYS A 308 8.00 15.19 -0.77
C CYS A 308 8.46 14.05 0.13
N ALA A 309 9.66 14.17 0.71
CA ALA A 309 10.24 13.15 1.57
C ALA A 309 9.53 12.96 2.94
N ILE A 310 8.39 13.63 3.15
CA ILE A 310 7.61 13.56 4.38
C ILE A 310 6.30 12.83 4.16
N CYS A 311 5.56 13.20 3.11
CA CYS A 311 4.27 12.58 2.81
C CYS A 311 4.35 11.58 1.66
N GLU A 312 5.41 11.61 0.85
CA GLU A 312 5.63 10.72 -0.31
C GLU A 312 4.47 10.72 -1.34
N GLU A 313 3.61 11.74 -1.27
CA GLU A 313 2.37 11.83 -2.05
C GLU A 313 2.33 13.05 -2.98
N LYS A 314 2.96 14.16 -2.56
CA LYS A 314 2.93 15.44 -3.28
C LYS A 314 4.32 15.80 -3.75
N THR A 315 4.44 16.45 -4.89
CA THR A 315 5.73 16.96 -5.40
C THR A 315 6.30 18.03 -4.47
N LYS A 316 7.64 18.12 -4.44
CA LYS A 316 8.38 19.16 -3.72
C LYS A 316 8.17 20.49 -4.46
N ASP A 317 7.30 21.35 -3.93
CA ASP A 317 7.02 22.68 -4.46
C ASP A 317 7.42 23.81 -3.51
N THR A 318 8.05 23.48 -2.36
CA THR A 318 8.44 24.45 -1.35
C THR A 318 9.87 24.22 -0.88
N VAL A 319 10.70 25.26 -0.97
CA VAL A 319 12.10 25.27 -0.55
C VAL A 319 12.29 26.12 0.70
N PHE A 320 13.04 25.61 1.66
CA PHE A 320 13.43 26.34 2.86
C PHE A 320 14.69 27.18 2.62
N GLY A 321 14.91 28.21 3.46
CA GLY A 321 16.15 29.02 3.40
C GLY A 321 17.46 28.23 3.53
N CYS A 322 17.41 27.00 4.06
CA CYS A 322 18.53 26.07 4.11
C CYS A 322 18.77 25.24 2.84
N GLY A 323 17.96 25.40 1.79
CA GLY A 323 18.08 24.70 0.50
C GLY A 323 17.33 23.37 0.39
N HIS A 324 16.82 22.80 1.50
CA HIS A 324 16.03 21.57 1.46
C HIS A 324 14.56 21.83 1.07
N GLU A 325 13.93 20.81 0.48
CA GLU A 325 12.64 20.96 -0.21
C GLU A 325 11.59 19.94 0.29
N THR A 326 10.32 20.33 0.27
CA THR A 326 9.15 19.53 0.65
C THR A 326 7.91 20.05 -0.09
N CYS A 327 6.78 19.35 -0.02
CA CYS A 327 5.50 19.91 -0.49
C CYS A 327 4.99 21.02 0.45
N ALA A 328 4.17 21.92 -0.07
CA ALA A 328 3.61 23.06 0.65
C ALA A 328 2.82 22.64 1.89
N THR A 329 2.01 21.59 1.76
CA THR A 329 1.17 21.09 2.87
C THR A 329 2.00 20.58 4.05
N CYS A 330 3.15 19.95 3.78
CA CYS A 330 4.07 19.56 4.84
C CYS A 330 4.86 20.76 5.35
N ALA A 331 5.30 21.66 4.46
CA ALA A 331 6.07 22.85 4.82
C ALA A 331 5.33 23.80 5.79
N GLU A 332 4.01 23.93 5.67
CA GLU A 332 3.17 24.73 6.57
C GLU A 332 3.17 24.21 8.01
N LYS A 333 3.39 22.91 8.20
CA LYS A 333 3.31 22.25 9.51
C LYS A 333 4.67 22.15 10.23
N LEU A 334 5.74 22.62 9.61
CA LEU A 334 7.10 22.45 10.10
C LEU A 334 7.65 23.76 10.64
N ALA A 335 8.16 23.78 11.88
CA ALA A 335 8.90 24.92 12.42
C ALA A 335 10.41 24.86 12.10
N GLU A 336 10.94 23.66 11.86
CA GLU A 336 12.35 23.40 11.60
C GLU A 336 12.52 22.47 10.38
N CYS A 337 13.63 22.64 9.65
CA CYS A 337 13.92 21.82 8.48
C CYS A 337 14.14 20.36 8.92
N PRO A 338 13.44 19.39 8.34
CA PRO A 338 13.55 17.98 8.72
C PRO A 338 14.93 17.38 8.40
N HIS A 339 15.68 18.01 7.47
CA HIS A 339 16.97 17.51 7.02
C HIS A 339 18.14 18.09 7.83
N CYS A 340 18.20 19.43 8.00
CA CYS A 340 19.31 20.09 8.68
C CYS A 340 18.96 20.64 10.08
N ARG A 341 17.71 20.47 10.53
CA ARG A 341 17.22 20.87 11.88
C ARG A 341 17.45 22.33 12.25
N ARG A 342 17.53 23.21 11.23
CA ARG A 342 17.58 24.66 11.43
C ARG A 342 16.15 25.21 11.42
N ALA A 343 15.88 26.23 12.23
CA ALA A 343 14.61 26.95 12.21
C ALA A 343 14.29 27.43 10.78
N ILE A 344 13.06 27.17 10.33
CA ILE A 344 12.61 27.59 9.00
C ILE A 344 12.22 29.06 9.09
N THR A 345 13.18 29.93 8.74
CA THR A 345 12.98 31.39 8.69
C THR A 345 12.33 31.85 7.38
N THR A 346 12.36 31.01 6.34
CA THR A 346 11.85 31.35 5.00
C THR A 346 11.32 30.12 4.30
N ARG A 347 10.14 30.23 3.69
CA ARG A 347 9.53 29.24 2.79
C ARG A 347 9.32 29.90 1.44
N ILE A 348 9.94 29.37 0.40
CA ILE A 348 9.81 29.87 -0.97
C ILE A 348 9.05 28.82 -1.75
N ARG A 349 7.84 29.17 -2.20
CA ARG A 349 7.06 28.30 -3.07
C ARG A 349 7.56 28.44 -4.51
N ARG A 350 7.92 27.32 -5.13
CA ARG A 350 8.20 27.26 -6.56
C ARG A 350 6.88 26.98 -7.27
N TYR A 351 6.50 27.87 -8.18
CA TYR A 351 5.48 27.55 -9.18
C TYR A 351 6.20 26.76 -10.28
N VAL A 352 5.86 25.47 -10.37
CA VAL A 352 6.33 24.57 -11.42
C VAL A 352 5.36 24.65 -12.59
#